data_AF-A0A938CD60-F1
#
_entry.id   AF-A0A938CD60-F1
#
_cell.length_a   1.000
_cell.length_b   1.000
_cell.length_c   1.000
_cell.angle_alpha   90.00
_cell.angle_beta   90.00
_cell.angle_gamma   90.00
#
_symmetry.space_group_name_H-M   'P 1'
#
loop_
_entity.id
_entity.type
_entity.pdbx_description
1 polymer ?
#
loop_
_entity_poly.entity_id
_entity_poly.type
_entity_poly.pdbx_seq_one_letter_code
_entity_poly.pdbx_strand_id
1 'polypeptide(L)'
;MTDPSLDEPSASPAEAEGRVAPDPTRPTKGALRQSGAVAGGAKAARASRRLTRRKQAELLLSVTNRLAAHHTLQDQLTTLIDITTSALGAKRGSLFLNDTRSGELYSRVAHGDSTRELRVANSSGLAGFVYTSGEGIIVDDAYRDPRFNRSIDEH
;
A
#
# COMPACT_ATOMS: atom_id res chain seq x y z
N MET A 1 37.87 -52.96 -7.16
CA MET A 1 38.03 -53.02 -5.70
C MET A 1 37.19 -51.87 -5.14
N THR A 2 35.88 -52.05 -4.88
CA THR A 2 35.24 -52.49 -3.59
C THR A 2 35.80 -51.75 -2.37
N ASP A 3 35.05 -51.25 -1.39
CA ASP A 3 33.64 -50.90 -1.10
C ASP A 3 33.71 -50.05 0.22
N PRO A 4 32.61 -49.48 0.75
CA PRO A 4 32.56 -48.32 1.64
C PRO A 4 32.33 -48.68 3.14
N SER A 5 32.12 -47.61 3.94
CA SER A 5 31.24 -47.55 5.12
C SER A 5 31.68 -48.19 6.45
N LEU A 6 31.58 -47.33 7.48
CA LEU A 6 31.17 -47.59 8.87
C LEU A 6 32.15 -48.29 9.81
N ASP A 7 32.54 -47.56 10.86
CA ASP A 7 32.52 -48.10 12.22
C ASP A 7 32.24 -46.96 13.22
N GLU A 8 31.00 -46.92 13.70
CA GLU A 8 30.63 -46.39 15.02
C GLU A 8 31.16 -47.37 16.08
N PRO A 9 31.54 -46.95 17.30
CA PRO A 9 30.51 -47.05 18.34
C PRO A 9 30.63 -46.09 19.55
N SER A 10 29.51 -46.01 20.27
CA SER A 10 29.42 -46.03 21.73
C SER A 10 29.27 -44.69 22.45
N ALA A 11 28.01 -44.31 22.71
CA ALA A 11 27.53 -44.14 24.08
C ALA A 11 25.99 -44.25 24.15
N SER A 12 25.53 -45.22 24.94
CA SER A 12 24.15 -45.47 25.36
C SER A 12 23.89 -44.78 26.74
N PRO A 13 22.74 -44.95 27.43
CA PRO A 13 21.79 -43.88 27.72
C PRO A 13 21.58 -43.61 29.24
N ALA A 14 20.93 -42.51 29.61
CA ALA A 14 20.32 -42.33 30.93
C ALA A 14 19.20 -41.26 30.85
N GLU A 15 17.93 -41.67 30.95
CA GLU A 15 17.06 -41.50 32.13
C GLU A 15 16.53 -40.05 32.26
N ALA A 16 15.32 -39.77 31.79
CA ALA A 16 14.04 -39.93 32.52
C ALA A 16 13.84 -38.85 33.58
N GLU A 17 12.86 -37.95 33.40
CA GLU A 17 11.92 -37.55 34.45
C GLU A 17 10.65 -36.94 33.82
N GLY A 18 9.51 -37.49 34.23
CA GLY A 18 8.19 -37.12 33.77
C GLY A 18 7.72 -35.77 34.31
N ARG A 19 6.97 -35.06 33.47
CA ARG A 19 6.03 -34.03 33.93
C ARG A 19 4.63 -34.42 33.49
N VAL A 20 3.85 -34.77 34.51
CA VAL A 20 2.44 -35.15 34.50
C VAL A 20 1.60 -34.10 33.76
N ALA A 21 0.81 -34.55 32.80
CA ALA A 21 -0.22 -33.76 32.11
C ALA A 21 -1.37 -33.41 33.09
N PRO A 22 -1.93 -32.19 33.06
CA PRO A 22 -3.05 -31.83 33.92
C PRO A 22 -4.36 -32.53 33.48
N ASP A 23 -5.06 -33.07 34.49
CA ASP A 23 -6.35 -33.79 34.42
C ASP A 23 -7.50 -32.92 33.83
N PRO A 24 -8.22 -33.40 32.79
CA PRO A 24 -9.27 -32.64 32.12
C PRO A 24 -10.63 -32.58 32.85
N THR A 25 -10.77 -33.07 34.09
CA THR A 25 -12.10 -33.26 34.71
C THR A 25 -12.45 -32.35 35.91
N ARG A 26 -11.78 -31.21 36.11
CA ARG A 26 -12.13 -30.28 37.20
C ARG A 26 -13.20 -29.25 36.78
N PRO A 27 -14.45 -29.31 37.29
CA PRO A 27 -15.45 -28.29 37.03
C PRO A 27 -15.21 -27.04 37.91
N THR A 28 -14.71 -25.96 37.33
CA THR A 28 -14.74 -24.63 37.97
C THR A 28 -16.11 -23.99 37.74
N LYS A 29 -16.94 -23.96 38.78
CA LYS A 29 -18.18 -23.18 38.83
C LYS A 29 -17.84 -21.68 38.98
N GLY A 30 -18.22 -20.88 38.00
CA GLY A 30 -18.14 -19.41 38.06
C GLY A 30 -19.11 -18.77 37.07
N ALA A 31 -20.15 -18.17 37.62
CA ALA A 31 -21.19 -17.31 37.04
C ALA A 31 -20.83 -16.63 35.69
N LEU A 32 -21.64 -16.77 34.64
CA LEU A 32 -22.85 -15.99 34.33
C LEU A 32 -22.61 -14.46 34.19
N ARG A 33 -22.99 -13.94 33.01
CA ARG A 33 -23.11 -12.53 32.57
C ARG A 33 -21.78 -11.92 32.11
N GLN A 34 -21.58 -11.59 30.84
CA GLN A 34 -22.24 -10.47 30.16
C GLN A 34 -22.50 -10.77 28.66
N SER A 35 -23.78 -10.90 28.31
CA SER A 35 -24.28 -10.58 26.98
C SER A 35 -24.71 -9.10 27.04
N GLY A 36 -24.00 -8.21 26.35
CA GLY A 36 -24.35 -6.79 26.35
C GLY A 36 -23.27 -5.82 25.89
N ALA A 37 -22.64 -6.01 24.73
CA ALA A 37 -21.73 -4.99 24.19
C ALA A 37 -21.63 -4.91 22.65
N VAL A 38 -22.57 -5.48 21.88
CA VAL A 38 -22.50 -5.43 20.40
C VAL A 38 -23.30 -4.28 19.76
N ALA A 39 -24.12 -3.55 20.52
CA ALA A 39 -25.00 -2.50 19.97
C ALA A 39 -24.29 -1.15 19.72
N GLY A 40 -23.24 -0.82 20.49
CA GLY A 40 -22.52 0.46 20.39
C GLY A 40 -21.63 0.56 19.15
N GLY A 41 -20.94 -0.53 18.79
CA GLY A 41 -20.00 -0.56 17.66
C GLY A 41 -20.68 -0.37 16.29
N ALA A 42 -21.87 -0.93 16.10
CA ALA A 42 -22.61 -0.83 14.84
C ALA A 42 -23.10 0.60 14.54
N LYS A 43 -23.48 1.36 15.58
CA LYS A 43 -23.95 2.75 15.45
C LYS A 43 -22.78 3.69 15.13
N ALA A 44 -21.64 3.50 15.80
CA ALA A 44 -20.40 4.23 15.51
C ALA A 44 -19.86 3.93 14.11
N ALA A 45 -19.89 2.66 13.67
CA ALA A 45 -19.46 2.26 12.33
C ALA A 45 -20.35 2.83 11.21
N ARG A 46 -21.69 2.89 11.42
CA ARG A 46 -22.61 3.56 10.49
C ARG A 46 -22.40 5.07 10.43
N ALA A 47 -22.19 5.72 11.58
CA ALA A 47 -21.89 7.15 11.64
C ALA A 47 -20.57 7.46 10.91
N SER A 48 -19.52 6.67 11.15
CA SER A 48 -18.22 6.79 10.47
C SER A 48 -18.35 6.61 8.96
N ARG A 49 -19.04 5.57 8.46
CA ARG A 49 -19.29 5.39 7.01
C ARG A 49 -20.04 6.56 6.38
N ARG A 50 -21.02 7.14 7.10
CA ARG A 50 -21.78 8.29 6.62
C ARG A 50 -20.90 9.54 6.55
N LEU A 51 -20.02 9.75 7.52
CA LEU A 51 -19.02 10.82 7.49
C LEU A 51 -18.01 10.62 6.35
N THR A 52 -17.50 9.41 6.13
CA THR A 52 -16.59 9.10 5.02
C THR A 52 -17.25 9.33 3.67
N ARG A 53 -18.48 8.85 3.46
CA ARG A 53 -19.23 9.10 2.21
C ARG A 53 -19.47 10.59 1.98
N ARG A 54 -19.78 11.35 3.03
CA ARG A 54 -19.96 12.81 2.95
C ARG A 54 -18.65 13.49 2.56
N LYS A 55 -17.53 13.16 3.22
CA LYS A 55 -16.20 13.67 2.87
C LYS A 55 -15.80 13.35 1.43
N GLN A 56 -16.07 12.13 0.95
CA GLN A 56 -15.82 11.74 -0.44
C GLN A 56 -16.66 12.57 -1.42
N ALA A 57 -17.96 12.76 -1.14
CA ALA A 57 -18.82 13.59 -1.98
C ALA A 57 -18.38 15.06 -2.00
N GLU A 58 -17.97 15.61 -0.85
CA GLU A 58 -17.44 16.97 -0.73
C GLU A 58 -16.12 17.14 -1.50
N LEU A 59 -15.23 16.15 -1.42
CA LEU A 59 -13.98 16.13 -2.19
C LEU A 59 -14.29 16.12 -3.69
N LEU A 60 -15.17 15.24 -4.15
CA LEU A 60 -15.55 15.14 -5.56
C LEU A 60 -16.14 16.46 -6.07
N LEU A 61 -17.10 17.05 -5.34
CA LEU A 61 -17.70 18.33 -5.71
C LEU A 61 -16.66 19.46 -5.73
N SER A 62 -15.76 19.50 -4.75
CA SER A 62 -14.68 20.47 -4.68
C SER A 62 -13.73 20.35 -5.88
N VAL A 63 -13.36 19.14 -6.27
CA VAL A 63 -12.55 18.86 -7.47
C VAL A 63 -13.27 19.35 -8.71
N THR A 64 -14.53 18.94 -8.94
CA THR A 64 -15.29 19.33 -10.12
C THR A 64 -15.40 20.85 -10.26
N ASN A 65 -15.73 21.55 -9.17
CA ASN A 65 -15.86 23.01 -9.19
C ASN A 65 -14.53 23.72 -9.45
N ARG A 66 -13.43 23.24 -8.84
CA ARG A 66 -12.10 23.81 -9.07
C ARG A 66 -11.61 23.59 -10.50
N LEU A 67 -11.82 22.39 -11.05
CA LEU A 67 -11.46 22.09 -12.44
C LEU A 67 -12.26 22.92 -13.44
N ALA A 68 -13.55 23.17 -13.17
CA ALA A 68 -14.42 24.00 -14.00
C ALA A 68 -14.03 25.49 -13.99
N ALA A 69 -13.31 25.95 -12.96
CA ALA A 69 -12.87 27.34 -12.84
C ALA A 69 -11.58 27.65 -13.62
N HIS A 70 -10.88 26.65 -14.13
CA HIS A 70 -9.64 26.82 -14.87
C HIS A 70 -9.86 26.80 -16.38
N HIS A 71 -9.25 27.76 -17.09
CA HIS A 71 -9.39 27.91 -18.54
C HIS A 71 -8.35 27.12 -19.35
N THR A 72 -7.35 26.52 -18.68
CA THR A 72 -6.32 25.72 -19.34
C THR A 72 -6.26 24.30 -18.77
N LEU A 73 -5.99 23.32 -19.64
CA LEU A 73 -5.70 21.94 -19.24
C LEU A 73 -4.49 21.90 -18.29
N GLN A 74 -3.56 22.85 -18.44
CA GLN A 74 -2.37 22.91 -17.61
C GLN A 74 -2.74 23.10 -16.14
N ASP A 75 -3.54 24.12 -15.84
CA ASP A 75 -3.97 24.47 -14.50
C ASP A 75 -4.89 23.39 -13.90
N GLN A 76 -5.76 22.80 -14.72
CA GLN A 76 -6.63 21.70 -14.31
C GLN A 76 -5.84 20.50 -13.77
N LEU A 77 -4.81 20.07 -14.50
CA LEU A 77 -4.01 18.92 -14.10
C LEU A 77 -3.16 19.23 -12.86
N THR A 78 -2.62 20.45 -12.75
CA THR A 78 -1.90 20.88 -11.53
C THR A 78 -2.83 20.84 -10.32
N THR A 79 -4.01 21.45 -10.42
CA THR A 79 -5.02 21.45 -9.36
C THR A 79 -5.44 20.04 -8.96
N LEU A 80 -5.55 19.11 -9.92
CA LEU A 80 -5.86 17.71 -9.63
C LEU A 80 -4.75 17.02 -8.81
N ILE A 81 -3.48 17.24 -9.18
CA ILE A 81 -2.33 16.70 -8.45
C ILE A 81 -2.32 17.25 -7.02
N ASP A 82 -2.57 18.55 -6.84
CA ASP A 82 -2.56 19.19 -5.52
C ASP A 82 -3.66 18.63 -4.61
N ILE A 83 -4.88 18.47 -5.13
CA ILE A 83 -6.00 17.92 -4.36
C ILE A 83 -5.73 16.46 -3.99
N THR A 84 -5.27 15.64 -4.94
CA THR A 84 -5.02 14.21 -4.70
C THR A 84 -3.87 14.00 -3.71
N THR A 85 -2.77 14.75 -3.87
CA THR A 85 -1.61 14.72 -2.95
C THR A 85 -2.04 15.10 -1.53
N SER A 86 -2.82 16.18 -1.39
CA SER A 86 -3.33 16.64 -0.09
C SER A 86 -4.29 15.64 0.54
N ALA A 87 -5.20 15.05 -0.25
CA ALA A 87 -6.16 14.06 0.22
C ALA A 87 -5.50 12.77 0.72
N LEU A 88 -4.38 12.37 0.10
CA LEU A 88 -3.59 11.21 0.48
C LEU A 88 -2.60 11.50 1.63
N GLY A 89 -2.42 12.77 2.02
CA GLY A 89 -1.39 13.16 2.99
C GLY A 89 0.03 12.90 2.50
N ALA A 90 0.23 12.88 1.18
CA ALA A 90 1.53 12.61 0.57
C ALA A 90 2.40 13.88 0.53
N LYS A 91 3.73 13.71 0.56
CA LYS A 91 4.68 14.83 0.44
C LYS A 91 4.77 15.39 -0.99
N ARG A 92 4.59 14.52 -2.01
CA ARG A 92 4.71 14.86 -3.44
C ARG A 92 3.71 14.01 -4.23
N GLY A 93 3.24 14.55 -5.35
CA GLY A 93 2.46 13.84 -6.34
C GLY A 93 2.92 14.19 -7.75
N SER A 94 2.75 13.25 -8.67
CA SER A 94 3.09 13.41 -10.08
C SER A 94 2.04 12.72 -10.93
N LEU A 95 1.64 13.36 -12.03
CA LEU A 95 0.76 12.75 -13.03
C LEU A 95 1.56 12.44 -14.28
N PHE A 96 1.46 11.20 -14.76
CA PHE A 96 2.05 10.79 -16.03
C PHE A 96 0.95 10.71 -17.09
N LEU A 97 1.24 11.28 -18.26
CA LEU A 97 0.39 11.25 -19.44
C LEU A 97 1.13 10.48 -20.54
N ASN A 98 0.40 9.66 -21.27
CA ASN A 98 0.98 8.86 -22.35
C ASN A 98 0.98 9.63 -23.67
N ASP A 99 2.13 9.69 -24.34
CA ASP A 99 2.26 10.12 -25.72
C ASP A 99 2.36 8.87 -26.63
N THR A 100 1.26 8.57 -27.31
CA THR A 100 1.15 7.40 -28.20
C THR A 100 2.06 7.47 -29.42
N ARG A 101 2.56 8.66 -29.79
CA ARG A 101 3.44 8.81 -30.96
C ARG A 101 4.88 8.44 -30.65
N SER A 102 5.34 8.76 -29.45
CA SER A 102 6.70 8.48 -28.99
C SER A 102 6.80 7.15 -28.22
N GLY A 103 5.69 6.65 -27.67
CA GLY A 103 5.71 5.49 -26.79
C GLY A 103 6.30 5.81 -25.40
N GLU A 104 6.16 7.06 -24.99
CA GLU A 104 6.69 7.59 -23.73
C GLU A 104 5.58 8.13 -22.84
N LEU A 105 5.76 7.98 -21.53
CA LEU A 105 5.02 8.69 -20.51
C LEU A 105 5.78 9.97 -20.17
N TYR A 106 5.10 11.10 -20.25
CA TYR A 106 5.62 12.38 -19.77
C TYR A 106 4.91 12.77 -18.46
N SER A 107 5.72 13.14 -17.47
CA SER A 107 5.27 13.55 -16.16
C SER A 107 5.08 15.05 -16.10
N ARG A 108 4.02 15.47 -15.42
CA ARG A 108 3.90 16.82 -14.88
C ARG A 108 3.97 16.71 -13.37
N VAL A 109 5.05 17.23 -12.81
CA VAL A 109 5.30 17.23 -11.36
C VAL A 109 4.88 18.57 -10.78
N ALA A 110 4.03 18.54 -9.76
CA ALA A 110 3.82 19.69 -8.90
C ALA A 110 4.84 19.60 -7.75
N HIS A 111 5.97 20.31 -7.88
CA HIS A 111 6.91 20.46 -6.78
C HIS A 111 7.45 21.89 -6.75
N GLY A 112 6.90 22.71 -5.84
CA GLY A 112 7.24 24.13 -5.75
C GLY A 112 6.89 24.93 -7.01
N ASP A 113 7.68 25.97 -7.31
CA ASP A 113 7.46 26.91 -8.42
C ASP A 113 7.91 26.39 -9.81
N SER A 114 8.46 25.18 -9.88
CA SER A 114 9.05 24.65 -11.12
C SER A 114 8.28 23.45 -11.65
N THR A 115 7.67 23.60 -12.83
CA THR A 115 7.12 22.48 -13.61
C THR A 115 8.24 21.87 -14.43
N ARG A 116 8.78 20.73 -13.99
CA ARG A 116 9.74 19.95 -14.79
C ARG A 116 9.00 18.82 -15.50
N GLU A 117 9.20 18.71 -16.81
CA GLU A 117 8.75 17.55 -17.59
C GLU A 117 9.77 16.41 -17.43
N LEU A 118 9.30 15.25 -17.00
CA LEU A 118 10.11 14.02 -16.94
C LEU A 118 9.55 13.03 -17.96
N ARG A 119 10.40 12.49 -18.84
CA ARG A 119 9.99 11.49 -19.83
C ARG A 119 10.55 10.12 -19.49
N VAL A 120 9.70 9.11 -19.57
CA VAL A 120 10.06 7.70 -19.36
C VAL A 120 9.39 6.82 -20.40
N ALA A 121 10.05 5.76 -20.84
CA ALA A 121 9.43 4.80 -21.76
C ALA A 121 8.20 4.12 -21.12
N ASN A 122 7.19 3.79 -21.91
CA ASN A 122 5.95 3.15 -21.44
C ASN A 122 6.16 1.83 -20.69
N SER A 123 7.27 1.14 -20.91
CA SER A 123 7.64 -0.12 -20.25
C SER A 123 8.66 0.02 -19.12
N SER A 124 9.10 1.25 -18.82
CA SER A 124 10.18 1.51 -17.87
C SER A 124 9.67 2.13 -16.58
N GLY A 125 10.32 1.81 -15.46
CA GLY A 125 9.96 2.37 -14.17
C GLY A 125 8.73 1.71 -13.55
N LEU A 126 8.40 2.16 -12.34
CA LEU A 126 7.12 1.84 -11.68
C LEU A 126 5.93 2.41 -12.48
N ALA A 127 6.10 3.61 -13.08
CA ALA A 127 5.07 4.23 -13.89
C ALA A 127 4.76 3.40 -15.16
N GLY A 128 5.78 2.91 -15.86
CA GLY A 128 5.59 2.05 -17.02
C GLY A 128 4.98 0.69 -16.66
N PHE A 129 5.35 0.12 -15.50
CA PHE A 129 4.71 -1.10 -15.00
C PHE A 129 3.21 -0.91 -14.77
N VAL A 130 2.79 0.17 -14.07
CA VAL A 130 1.37 0.45 -13.82
C VAL A 130 0.64 0.75 -15.13
N TYR A 131 1.26 1.49 -16.06
CA TYR A 131 0.68 1.79 -17.36
C TYR A 131 0.42 0.54 -18.21
N THR A 132 1.38 -0.40 -18.23
CA THR A 132 1.27 -1.63 -19.05
C THR A 132 0.38 -2.69 -18.41
N SER A 133 0.42 -2.84 -17.08
CA SER A 133 -0.41 -3.83 -16.35
C SER A 133 -1.82 -3.35 -16.06
N GLY A 134 -2.04 -2.03 -15.94
CA GLY A 134 -3.28 -1.45 -15.45
C GLY A 134 -3.52 -1.64 -13.95
N GLU A 135 -2.57 -2.21 -13.21
CA GLU A 135 -2.69 -2.51 -11.79
C GLU A 135 -1.86 -1.56 -10.93
N GLY A 136 -2.51 -0.91 -9.97
CA GLY A 136 -1.85 -0.01 -9.02
C GLY A 136 -1.01 -0.77 -7.99
N ILE A 137 0.16 -0.23 -7.65
CA ILE A 137 1.09 -0.86 -6.71
C ILE A 137 1.44 0.09 -5.56
N ILE A 138 1.65 -0.47 -4.37
CA ILE A 138 2.26 0.21 -3.23
C ILE A 138 3.64 -0.41 -3.04
N VAL A 139 4.67 0.44 -3.02
CA VAL A 139 6.07 0.02 -2.86
C VAL A 139 6.61 0.68 -1.60
N ASP A 140 6.97 -0.14 -0.61
CA ASP A 140 7.46 0.36 0.69
C ASP A 140 8.84 1.02 0.58
N ASP A 141 9.72 0.46 -0.26
CA ASP A 141 11.05 1.00 -0.55
C ASP A 141 11.34 0.95 -2.05
N ALA A 142 11.25 2.11 -2.70
CA ALA A 142 11.45 2.25 -4.13
C ALA A 142 12.87 1.84 -4.57
N TYR A 143 13.91 2.11 -3.78
CA TYR A 143 15.28 1.78 -4.20
C TYR A 143 15.56 0.28 -4.21
N ARG A 144 14.75 -0.51 -3.49
CA ARG A 144 14.84 -1.97 -3.47
C ARG A 144 14.01 -2.62 -4.56
N ASP A 145 13.15 -1.87 -5.25
CA ASP A 145 12.37 -2.41 -6.36
C ASP A 145 13.22 -2.40 -7.65
N PRO A 146 13.44 -3.55 -8.32
CA PRO A 146 14.23 -3.62 -9.54
C PRO A 146 13.60 -2.84 -10.70
N ARG A 147 12.30 -2.53 -10.64
CA ARG A 147 11.60 -1.71 -11.63
C ARG A 147 11.79 -0.23 -11.38
N PHE A 148 12.33 0.19 -10.24
CA PHE A 148 12.55 1.60 -9.95
C PHE A 148 13.75 2.14 -10.75
N ASN A 149 13.49 3.19 -11.53
CA ASN A 149 14.51 3.86 -12.30
C ASN A 149 15.20 4.93 -11.45
N ARG A 150 16.39 4.61 -10.92
CA ARG A 150 17.17 5.51 -10.05
C ARG A 150 17.70 6.75 -10.77
N SER A 151 17.87 6.72 -12.09
CA SER A 151 18.44 7.85 -12.84
C SER A 151 17.60 9.13 -12.77
N ILE A 152 16.32 9.00 -12.42
CA ILE A 152 15.38 10.12 -12.33
C ILE A 152 15.50 10.85 -10.98
N ASP A 153 16.02 10.18 -9.95
CA ASP A 153 16.04 10.67 -8.57
C ASP A 153 17.40 11.25 -8.13
N GLU A 154 18.43 11.17 -8.98
CA GLU A 154 19.79 11.62 -8.67
C GLU A 154 20.06 13.14 -8.77
N HIS A 155 19.04 14.03 -8.70
CA HIS A 155 19.24 15.48 -8.92
C HIS A 155 18.45 16.37 -7.96
#